data_AF-A0ABD0ZF39-F1
#
_entry.id   AF-A0ABD0ZF39-F1
#
_cell.length_a   1.000
_cell.length_b   1.000
_cell.length_c   1.000
_cell.angle_alpha   90.00
_cell.angle_beta   90.00
_cell.angle_gamma   90.00
#
_symmetry.space_group_name_H-M   'P 1'
#
loop_
_entity.id
_entity.type
_entity.pdbx_description
1 polymer ?
#
loop_
_entity_poly.entity_id
_entity_poly.type
_entity_poly.pdbx_seq_one_letter_code
_entity_poly.pdbx_strand_id
1 'polypeptide(L)'
;STPVINVHKRGSWLSSPSTPTPTPTHTLSSCTVQQVLDLLKHLYVLTQNKDDILYFGNDLYENEVVMTKEDLHSKKVTNKLLQQLQDPLVLSAGALPTWCEHLTQEFPFLFPFDTRHLYFTCTAFGASRSIVWLQGQRDVNLERQRGPGLSPRRDDPHEYRVGRLKHERVKVPREGDLLAWAMQVMTLHAPRKSILEVEFQGEEGTGLGPTLEFYALVAAELQRKDLGLWICDDEMPGGTPVDLGEGMKPPGYYVRRPNGLFPAPLPQVNFFFPFLLKLF
;
A
#
# COMPACT_ATOMS: atom_id res chain seq x y z
N SER A 1 -30.42 24.14 -32.21
CA SER A 1 -30.76 25.54 -31.91
C SER A 1 -30.55 25.79 -30.44
N THR A 2 -29.49 26.50 -30.10
CA THR A 2 -29.24 27.05 -28.76
C THR A 2 -30.22 28.20 -28.49
N PRO A 3 -30.62 28.41 -27.22
CA PRO A 3 -30.99 29.74 -26.77
C PRO A 3 -30.02 30.23 -25.68
N VAL A 4 -29.47 31.42 -25.96
CA VAL A 4 -28.75 32.31 -25.06
C VAL A 4 -29.71 33.45 -24.73
N ILE A 5 -30.01 33.74 -23.46
CA ILE A 5 -30.44 35.07 -22.94
C ILE A 5 -30.12 35.06 -21.42
N ASN A 6 -29.11 35.74 -20.88
CA ASN A 6 -28.78 37.16 -20.73
C ASN A 6 -29.37 37.84 -19.47
N VAL A 7 -28.47 38.51 -18.77
CA VAL A 7 -28.53 39.12 -17.43
C VAL A 7 -29.38 40.39 -17.41
N HIS A 8 -30.19 40.61 -16.38
CA HIS A 8 -30.64 41.95 -15.96
C HIS A 8 -30.65 42.11 -14.43
N LYS A 9 -30.11 43.26 -13.98
CA LYS A 9 -30.04 43.79 -12.61
C LYS A 9 -31.23 44.73 -12.33
N ARG A 10 -31.54 44.87 -11.03
CA ARG A 10 -31.97 46.06 -10.23
C ARG A 10 -33.41 46.16 -9.71
N GLY A 11 -33.48 46.55 -8.43
CA GLY A 11 -34.60 47.15 -7.69
C GLY A 11 -34.75 46.51 -6.29
N SER A 12 -33.95 46.84 -5.28
CA SER A 12 -34.04 47.97 -4.31
C SER A 12 -35.38 48.07 -3.56
N TRP A 13 -35.35 47.80 -2.24
CA TRP A 13 -36.27 48.39 -1.24
C TRP A 13 -35.55 48.59 0.11
N LEU A 14 -35.29 49.86 0.39
CA LEU A 14 -35.32 50.62 1.66
C LEU A 14 -35.16 49.90 3.04
N SER A 15 -34.06 50.28 3.69
CA SER A 15 -33.85 50.75 5.07
C SER A 15 -34.84 50.38 6.19
N SER A 16 -34.32 49.81 7.28
CA SER A 16 -34.81 49.94 8.66
C SER A 16 -33.68 49.67 9.68
N PRO A 17 -33.79 50.15 10.93
CA PRO A 17 -32.70 50.79 11.66
C PRO A 17 -31.85 49.86 12.52
N SER A 18 -30.65 50.37 12.81
CA SER A 18 -29.58 49.85 13.65
C SER A 18 -30.01 49.36 15.04
N THR A 19 -29.89 48.05 15.25
CA THR A 19 -29.66 47.45 16.58
C THR A 19 -28.14 47.35 16.76
N PRO A 20 -27.54 47.83 17.87
CA PRO A 20 -26.11 47.65 18.10
C PRO A 20 -25.83 46.17 18.32
N THR A 21 -25.25 45.52 17.32
CA THR A 21 -24.68 44.19 17.43
C THR A 21 -23.55 44.25 18.47
N PRO A 22 -23.51 43.39 19.49
CA PRO A 22 -22.35 43.31 20.36
C PRO A 22 -21.14 42.92 19.50
N THR A 23 -20.14 43.79 19.48
CA THR A 23 -18.80 43.48 18.99
C THR A 23 -18.32 42.17 19.64
N PRO A 24 -17.85 41.17 18.88
CA PRO A 24 -17.17 40.03 19.48
C PRO A 24 -15.78 40.49 19.90
N THR A 25 -15.69 41.09 21.07
CA THR A 25 -14.44 41.19 21.83
C THR A 25 -14.04 39.78 22.25
N HIS A 26 -12.81 39.40 21.89
CA HIS A 26 -12.16 38.09 22.02
C HIS A 26 -12.46 37.07 20.90
N THR A 27 -11.79 37.21 19.76
CA THR A 27 -11.35 36.02 19.02
C THR A 27 -10.33 35.29 19.88
N LEU A 28 -10.78 34.35 20.72
CA LEU A 28 -9.91 33.27 21.16
C LEU A 28 -9.31 32.68 19.89
N SER A 29 -7.98 32.66 19.81
CA SER A 29 -7.19 32.02 18.76
C SER A 29 -7.75 30.63 18.45
N SER A 30 -8.58 30.54 17.40
CA SER A 30 -9.22 29.31 17.00
C SER A 30 -8.15 28.42 16.36
N CYS A 31 -7.72 27.39 17.07
CA CYS A 31 -6.83 26.38 16.53
C CYS A 31 -7.50 25.70 15.33
N THR A 32 -6.84 25.74 14.18
CA THR A 32 -7.33 25.06 12.97
C THR A 32 -7.08 23.56 13.07
N VAL A 33 -7.87 22.74 12.35
CA VAL A 33 -7.66 21.29 12.31
C VAL A 33 -6.24 20.95 11.84
N GLN A 34 -5.69 21.71 10.89
CA GLN A 34 -4.33 21.52 10.41
C GLN A 34 -3.30 21.73 11.53
N GLN A 35 -3.43 22.79 12.33
CA GLN A 35 -2.53 23.04 13.46
C GLN A 35 -2.59 21.92 14.51
N VAL A 36 -3.76 21.33 14.75
CA VAL A 36 -3.90 20.15 15.62
C VAL A 36 -3.16 18.95 15.02
N LEU A 37 -3.35 18.68 13.73
CA LEU A 37 -2.70 17.56 13.04
C LEU A 37 -1.17 17.71 13.02
N ASP A 38 -0.68 18.91 12.75
CA ASP A 38 0.75 19.22 12.76
C ASP A 38 1.33 19.03 14.16
N LEU A 39 0.64 19.51 15.21
CA LEU A 39 1.06 19.26 16.59
C LEU A 39 1.14 17.76 16.89
N LEU A 40 0.12 17.00 16.53
CA LEU A 40 0.11 15.54 16.73
C LEU A 40 1.25 14.84 15.96
N LYS A 41 1.58 15.32 14.75
CA LYS A 41 2.71 14.80 13.96
C LYS A 41 4.05 15.04 14.68
N HIS A 42 4.24 16.23 15.25
CA HIS A 42 5.45 16.52 16.04
C HIS A 42 5.50 15.66 17.30
N LEU A 43 4.39 15.51 18.03
CA LEU A 43 4.31 14.64 19.21
C LEU A 43 4.64 13.19 18.83
N TYR A 44 4.11 12.68 17.71
CA TYR A 44 4.41 11.33 17.23
C TYR A 44 5.90 11.12 16.97
N VAL A 45 6.57 12.04 16.28
CA VAL A 45 8.02 11.95 16.04
C VAL A 45 8.80 11.92 17.37
N LEU A 46 8.40 12.75 18.34
CA LEU A 46 9.01 12.75 19.67
C LEU A 46 8.80 11.41 20.40
N THR A 47 7.63 10.78 20.27
CA THR A 47 7.37 9.46 20.88
C THR A 47 8.22 8.34 20.26
N GLN A 48 8.55 8.41 18.96
CA GLN A 48 9.41 7.41 18.31
C GLN A 48 10.86 7.50 18.79
N ASN A 49 11.35 8.70 19.05
CA ASN A 49 12.71 8.91 19.54
C ASN A 49 12.88 8.56 21.03
N LYS A 50 11.78 8.46 21.80
CA LYS A 50 11.84 8.09 23.22
C LYS A 50 12.19 6.61 23.43
N ASP A 51 11.79 5.72 22.52
CA ASP A 51 12.18 4.30 22.55
C ASP A 51 13.73 4.15 22.53
N ASP A 52 14.44 5.07 21.87
CA ASP A 52 15.91 5.13 21.88
C ASP A 52 16.48 5.70 23.20
N ILE A 53 15.80 6.68 23.82
CA ILE A 53 16.25 7.36 25.05
C ILE A 53 16.11 6.44 26.29
N LEU A 54 15.03 5.65 26.36
CA LEU A 54 14.80 4.70 27.45
C LEU A 54 15.81 3.55 27.48
N TYR A 55 16.50 3.29 26.36
CA TYR A 55 17.59 2.30 26.29
C TYR A 55 18.89 2.76 26.97
N PHE A 56 19.07 4.08 27.20
CA PHE A 56 20.31 4.64 27.75
C PHE A 56 20.17 5.22 29.18
N GLY A 57 18.96 5.41 29.70
CA GLY A 57 18.73 6.14 30.95
C GLY A 57 17.78 5.41 31.90
N ASN A 58 18.27 4.38 32.59
CA ASN A 58 17.45 3.50 33.41
C ASN A 58 17.14 4.01 34.84
N ASP A 59 17.19 5.32 35.13
CA ASP A 59 17.21 5.74 36.55
C ASP A 59 16.46 7.02 36.95
N LEU A 60 15.56 7.62 36.15
CA LEU A 60 14.85 8.83 36.60
C LEU A 60 13.38 8.94 36.17
N TYR A 61 12.51 8.93 37.19
CA TYR A 61 11.11 9.41 37.29
C TYR A 61 9.96 8.40 37.07
N GLU A 62 9.41 7.95 38.21
CA GLU A 62 8.22 7.11 38.40
C GLU A 62 6.87 7.77 37.97
N ASN A 63 6.91 8.88 37.23
CA ASN A 63 5.73 9.67 36.83
C ASN A 63 5.74 10.13 35.36
N GLU A 64 6.52 9.49 34.48
CA GLU A 64 6.42 9.82 33.05
C GLU A 64 5.12 9.28 32.44
N VAL A 65 4.32 10.19 31.87
CA VAL A 65 3.23 9.83 30.96
C VAL A 65 3.85 9.24 29.71
N VAL A 66 3.90 7.90 29.64
CA VAL A 66 4.30 7.18 28.44
C VAL A 66 3.12 7.22 27.46
N MET A 67 3.19 8.16 26.52
CA MET A 67 2.27 8.19 25.39
C MET A 67 2.62 7.06 24.43
N THR A 68 1.72 6.11 24.28
CA THR A 68 1.87 4.99 23.35
C THR A 68 1.45 5.39 21.94
N LYS A 69 1.87 4.62 20.93
CA LYS A 69 1.41 4.79 19.54
C LYS A 69 -0.11 4.67 19.43
N GLU A 70 -0.74 3.88 20.30
CA GLU A 70 -2.18 3.65 20.32
C GLU A 70 -2.98 4.85 20.81
N ASP A 71 -2.40 5.67 21.70
CA ASP A 71 -3.04 6.88 22.23
C ASP A 71 -3.26 7.95 21.15
N LEU A 72 -2.47 7.88 20.07
CA LEU A 72 -2.58 8.78 18.93
C LEU A 72 -3.58 8.29 17.87
N HIS A 73 -4.14 7.08 18.02
CA HIS A 73 -5.17 6.60 17.12
C HIS A 73 -6.48 7.37 17.30
N SER A 74 -7.04 7.85 16.20
CA SER A 74 -8.34 8.53 16.21
C SER A 74 -9.47 7.58 15.81
N LYS A 75 -10.10 6.94 16.80
CA LYS A 75 -11.23 6.01 16.57
C LYS A 75 -12.34 6.61 15.69
N LYS A 76 -12.64 7.89 15.83
CA LYS A 76 -13.67 8.59 15.04
C LYS A 76 -13.28 8.72 13.56
N VAL A 77 -12.04 9.13 13.30
CA VAL A 77 -11.53 9.29 11.92
C VAL A 77 -11.33 7.91 11.28
N THR A 78 -10.82 6.93 12.03
CA THR A 78 -10.75 5.52 11.62
C THR A 78 -12.11 5.01 11.18
N ASN A 79 -13.15 5.16 12.00
CA ASN A 79 -14.50 4.71 11.64
C ASN A 79 -15.05 5.40 10.39
N LYS A 80 -14.79 6.71 10.23
CA LYS A 80 -15.18 7.43 9.01
C LYS A 80 -14.44 6.89 7.78
N LEU A 81 -13.15 6.59 7.90
CA LEU A 81 -12.37 6.03 6.80
C LEU A 81 -12.90 4.64 6.42
N LEU A 82 -13.15 3.78 7.40
CA LEU A 82 -13.74 2.47 7.19
C LEU A 82 -15.10 2.55 6.48
N GLN A 83 -15.94 3.53 6.84
CA GLN A 83 -17.20 3.77 6.15
C GLN A 83 -17.01 4.17 4.68
N GLN A 84 -16.04 5.03 4.36
CA GLN A 84 -15.74 5.40 2.97
C GLN A 84 -15.24 4.19 2.16
N LEU A 85 -14.45 3.31 2.79
CA LEU A 85 -13.91 2.11 2.15
C LEU A 85 -14.94 0.99 1.93
N GLN A 86 -16.16 1.12 2.48
CA GLN A 86 -17.23 0.15 2.27
C GLN A 86 -18.03 0.40 0.99
N ASP A 87 -17.87 1.54 0.32
CA ASP A 87 -18.58 1.86 -0.92
C ASP A 87 -17.77 1.42 -2.15
N PRO A 88 -18.17 0.32 -2.84
CA PRO A 88 -17.43 -0.20 -3.98
C PRO A 88 -17.50 0.74 -5.19
N LEU A 89 -18.57 1.53 -5.33
CA LEU A 89 -18.74 2.44 -6.45
C LEU A 89 -17.76 3.62 -6.31
N VAL A 90 -17.69 4.22 -5.12
CA VAL A 90 -16.74 5.28 -4.81
C VAL A 90 -15.30 4.81 -5.03
N LEU A 91 -14.96 3.61 -4.55
CA LEU A 91 -13.63 3.03 -4.76
C LEU A 91 -13.33 2.73 -6.23
N SER A 92 -14.30 2.16 -6.96
CA SER A 92 -14.13 1.85 -8.38
C SER A 92 -13.94 3.10 -9.25
N ALA A 93 -14.57 4.20 -8.86
CA ALA A 93 -14.49 5.49 -9.53
C ALA A 93 -13.27 6.32 -9.09
N GLY A 94 -12.52 5.88 -8.07
CA GLY A 94 -11.46 6.69 -7.46
C GLY A 94 -11.98 7.99 -6.83
N ALA A 95 -13.22 7.98 -6.36
CA ALA A 95 -13.94 9.17 -5.89
C ALA A 95 -13.91 9.32 -4.35
N LEU A 96 -12.91 8.74 -3.69
CA LEU A 96 -12.74 8.93 -2.25
C LEU A 96 -12.53 10.42 -1.94
N PRO A 97 -13.08 10.92 -0.84
CA PRO A 97 -12.78 12.27 -0.39
C PRO A 97 -11.25 12.47 -0.20
N THR A 98 -10.73 13.62 -0.61
CA THR A 98 -9.28 13.92 -0.56
C THR A 98 -8.68 13.82 0.84
N TRP A 99 -9.48 14.01 1.89
CA TRP A 99 -9.02 13.84 3.27
C TRP A 99 -8.58 12.41 3.57
N CYS A 100 -9.15 11.39 2.90
CA CYS A 100 -8.77 9.99 3.13
C CYS A 100 -7.30 9.76 2.75
N GLU A 101 -6.92 10.21 1.56
CA GLU A 101 -5.53 10.15 1.09
C GLU A 101 -4.60 11.02 1.95
N HIS A 102 -4.98 12.28 2.17
CA HIS A 102 -4.17 13.21 2.95
C HIS A 102 -3.87 12.68 4.36
N LEU A 103 -4.88 12.21 5.10
CA LEU A 103 -4.65 11.71 6.45
C LEU A 103 -3.88 10.38 6.47
N THR A 104 -4.12 9.47 5.52
CA THR A 104 -3.44 8.17 5.51
C THR A 104 -1.97 8.29 5.10
N GLN A 105 -1.61 9.28 4.28
CA GLN A 105 -0.23 9.55 3.85
C GLN A 105 0.52 10.45 4.84
N GLU A 106 -0.05 11.60 5.23
CA GLU A 106 0.65 12.60 6.04
C GLU A 106 0.58 12.36 7.54
N PHE A 107 -0.47 11.66 8.00
CA PHE A 107 -0.76 11.43 9.42
C PHE A 107 -1.08 9.94 9.71
N PRO A 108 -0.23 8.98 9.27
CA PRO A 108 -0.53 7.55 9.37
C PRO A 108 -0.68 7.06 10.83
N PHE A 109 -0.08 7.75 11.79
CA PHE A 109 -0.17 7.45 13.22
C PHE A 109 -1.60 7.61 13.79
N LEU A 110 -2.51 8.27 13.07
CA LEU A 110 -3.92 8.36 13.46
C LEU A 110 -4.66 7.02 13.28
N PHE A 111 -4.09 6.08 12.53
CA PHE A 111 -4.75 4.86 12.11
C PHE A 111 -3.98 3.60 12.55
N PRO A 112 -4.68 2.60 13.08
CA PRO A 112 -4.11 1.27 13.28
C PRO A 112 -3.53 0.69 11.98
N PHE A 113 -2.54 -0.19 12.11
CA PHE A 113 -1.93 -0.87 10.96
C PHE A 113 -2.98 -1.52 10.05
N ASP A 114 -3.94 -2.24 10.61
CA ASP A 114 -4.99 -2.92 9.83
C ASP A 114 -5.82 -1.95 8.99
N THR A 115 -6.08 -0.74 9.50
CA THR A 115 -6.81 0.29 8.75
C THR A 115 -5.98 0.84 7.60
N ARG A 116 -4.68 1.08 7.82
CA ARG A 116 -3.77 1.53 6.77
C ARG A 116 -3.57 0.47 5.69
N HIS A 117 -3.43 -0.79 6.10
CA HIS A 117 -3.31 -1.94 5.21
C HIS A 117 -4.58 -2.14 4.37
N LEU A 118 -5.75 -1.96 4.98
CA LEU A 118 -7.03 -1.99 4.29
C LEU A 118 -7.13 -0.86 3.24
N TYR A 119 -6.85 0.38 3.64
CA TYR A 119 -6.86 1.52 2.73
C TYR A 119 -5.93 1.28 1.52
N PHE A 120 -4.70 0.81 1.78
CA PHE A 120 -3.73 0.45 0.75
C PHE A 120 -4.29 -0.62 -0.20
N THR A 121 -4.87 -1.70 0.34
CA THR A 121 -5.45 -2.78 -0.47
C THR A 121 -6.59 -2.27 -1.37
N CYS A 122 -7.40 -1.34 -0.87
CA CYS A 122 -8.52 -0.76 -1.62
C CYS A 122 -8.11 0.27 -2.68
N THR A 123 -6.90 0.86 -2.60
CA THR A 123 -6.54 2.01 -3.45
C THR A 123 -5.30 1.78 -4.32
N ALA A 124 -4.31 1.01 -3.86
CA ALA A 124 -3.01 0.89 -4.53
C ALA A 124 -3.04 0.02 -5.79
N PHE A 125 -3.90 -1.01 -5.82
CA PHE A 125 -3.84 -2.06 -6.86
C PHE A 125 -4.82 -1.86 -8.03
N GLY A 126 -5.54 -0.74 -8.02
CA GLY A 126 -6.52 -0.33 -9.02
C GLY A 126 -7.93 -0.91 -8.80
N ALA A 127 -8.93 -0.19 -9.33
CA ALA A 127 -10.36 -0.44 -9.12
C ALA A 127 -10.79 -1.92 -9.23
N SER A 128 -10.36 -2.63 -10.28
CA SER A 128 -10.77 -4.02 -10.51
C SER A 128 -10.34 -4.96 -9.37
N ARG A 129 -9.13 -4.78 -8.82
CA ARG A 129 -8.61 -5.60 -7.71
C ARG A 129 -9.32 -5.25 -6.42
N SER A 130 -9.55 -3.97 -6.16
CA SER A 130 -10.29 -3.49 -4.99
C SER A 130 -11.71 -4.05 -4.95
N ILE A 131 -12.40 -4.08 -6.09
CA ILE A 131 -13.77 -4.63 -6.19
C ILE A 131 -13.77 -6.13 -5.90
N VAL A 132 -12.88 -6.90 -6.54
CA VAL A 132 -12.81 -8.36 -6.32
C VAL A 132 -12.46 -8.67 -4.86
N TRP A 133 -11.59 -7.87 -4.24
CA TRP A 133 -11.27 -8.00 -2.83
C TRP A 133 -12.49 -7.73 -1.93
N LEU A 134 -13.24 -6.66 -2.17
CA LEU A 134 -14.46 -6.33 -1.43
C LEU A 134 -15.54 -7.42 -1.56
N GLN A 135 -15.70 -7.98 -2.76
CA GLN A 135 -16.59 -9.12 -2.98
C GLN A 135 -16.18 -10.33 -2.14
N GLY A 136 -14.88 -10.67 -2.13
CA GLY A 136 -14.37 -11.76 -1.30
C GLY A 136 -14.62 -11.55 0.19
N GLN A 137 -14.43 -10.32 0.69
CA GLN A 137 -14.76 -9.98 2.08
C GLN A 137 -16.26 -10.13 2.38
N ARG A 138 -17.12 -9.67 1.46
CA ARG A 138 -18.57 -9.80 1.61
C ARG A 138 -19.00 -11.27 1.63
N ASP A 139 -18.45 -12.08 0.72
CA ASP A 139 -18.72 -13.52 0.63
C ASP A 139 -18.35 -14.22 1.96
N VAL A 140 -17.16 -13.93 2.51
CA VAL A 140 -16.73 -14.48 3.81
C VAL A 140 -17.63 -14.03 4.96
N ASN A 141 -18.04 -12.76 4.98
CA ASN A 141 -18.88 -12.23 6.06
C ASN A 141 -20.30 -12.81 6.01
N LEU A 142 -20.85 -13.00 4.81
CA LEU A 142 -22.15 -13.62 4.59
C LEU A 142 -22.13 -15.10 4.99
N GLU A 143 -21.05 -15.82 4.68
CA GLU A 143 -20.86 -17.21 5.10
C GLU A 143 -20.83 -17.32 6.63
N ARG A 144 -20.14 -16.40 7.33
CA ARG A 144 -20.11 -16.36 8.80
C ARG A 144 -21.47 -16.07 9.45
N GLN A 145 -22.33 -15.31 8.78
CA GLN A 145 -23.68 -15.01 9.27
C GLN A 145 -24.67 -16.15 9.01
N ARG A 146 -24.38 -17.04 8.07
CA ARG A 146 -25.17 -18.24 7.80
C ARG A 146 -24.72 -19.36 8.75
N GLY A 147 -25.67 -20.00 9.43
CA GLY A 147 -25.36 -21.18 10.25
C GLY A 147 -24.80 -22.33 9.39
N PRO A 148 -23.93 -23.19 9.93
CA PRO A 148 -23.37 -24.30 9.18
C PRO A 148 -24.46 -25.22 8.63
N GLY A 149 -24.44 -25.49 7.32
CA GLY A 149 -25.34 -26.45 6.65
C GLY A 149 -26.48 -25.87 5.81
N LEU A 150 -26.61 -24.54 5.69
CA LEU A 150 -27.57 -23.93 4.78
C LEU A 150 -26.94 -23.74 3.39
N SER A 151 -27.49 -24.42 2.37
CA SER A 151 -27.00 -24.30 0.99
C SER A 151 -27.19 -22.87 0.44
N PRO A 152 -26.25 -22.34 -0.38
CA PRO A 152 -26.40 -21.04 -0.99
C PRO A 152 -27.68 -21.01 -1.85
N ARG A 153 -28.68 -20.20 -1.48
CA ARG A 153 -29.75 -19.81 -2.41
C ARG A 153 -29.08 -18.99 -3.50
N ARG A 154 -28.97 -19.58 -4.70
CA ARG A 154 -28.19 -19.07 -5.83
C ARG A 154 -28.69 -17.77 -6.45
N ASP A 155 -29.87 -17.28 -6.08
CA ASP A 155 -30.51 -16.16 -6.76
C ASP A 155 -31.12 -15.18 -5.76
N ASP A 156 -30.29 -14.32 -5.16
CA ASP A 156 -30.77 -13.02 -4.72
C ASP A 156 -30.60 -12.03 -5.88
N PRO A 157 -31.68 -11.58 -6.55
CA PRO A 157 -31.61 -10.72 -7.73
C PRO A 157 -30.95 -9.36 -7.48
N HIS A 158 -30.64 -9.02 -6.23
CA HIS A 158 -29.88 -7.81 -5.84
C HIS A 158 -28.37 -8.07 -5.67
N GLU A 159 -27.87 -9.29 -5.93
CA GLU A 159 -26.45 -9.62 -5.86
C GLU A 159 -25.72 -9.15 -7.13
N TYR A 160 -25.34 -7.87 -7.17
CA TYR A 160 -24.48 -7.35 -8.22
C TYR A 160 -23.03 -7.84 -8.02
N ARG A 161 -22.64 -8.86 -8.80
CA ARG A 161 -21.26 -9.36 -8.85
C ARG A 161 -20.54 -8.83 -10.09
N VAL A 162 -19.71 -7.81 -9.90
CA VAL A 162 -18.63 -7.47 -10.84
C VAL A 162 -17.76 -8.73 -11.06
N GLY A 163 -17.37 -9.02 -12.30
CA GLY A 163 -16.70 -10.28 -12.68
C GLY A 163 -15.35 -10.54 -11.99
N ARG A 164 -14.71 -11.67 -12.32
CA ARG A 164 -13.38 -12.03 -11.79
C ARG A 164 -12.25 -11.34 -12.57
N LEU A 165 -11.08 -11.25 -11.93
CA LEU A 165 -9.86 -10.85 -12.63
C LEU A 165 -9.48 -11.90 -13.68
N LYS A 166 -9.10 -11.42 -14.87
CA LYS A 166 -8.56 -12.27 -15.93
C LYS A 166 -7.23 -12.85 -15.45
N HIS A 167 -7.05 -14.16 -15.60
CA HIS A 167 -5.77 -14.82 -15.38
C HIS A 167 -5.05 -14.94 -16.73
N GLU A 168 -3.76 -14.66 -16.73
CA GLU A 168 -2.86 -14.85 -17.87
C GLU A 168 -1.78 -15.82 -17.46
N ARG A 169 -1.68 -16.93 -18.18
CA ARG A 169 -0.68 -17.94 -17.91
C ARG A 169 0.54 -17.76 -18.82
N VAL A 170 1.72 -17.88 -18.23
CA VAL A 170 3.00 -17.88 -18.94
C VAL A 170 3.78 -19.15 -18.63
N LYS A 171 4.49 -19.68 -19.63
CA LYS A 171 5.37 -20.84 -19.47
C LYS A 171 6.82 -20.40 -19.40
N VAL A 172 7.52 -20.73 -18.33
CA VAL A 172 8.90 -20.33 -18.08
C VAL A 172 9.78 -21.58 -17.99
N PRO A 173 10.92 -21.64 -18.70
CA PRO A 173 11.86 -22.75 -18.52
C PRO A 173 12.59 -22.61 -17.18
N ARG A 174 12.89 -23.74 -16.52
CA ARG A 174 13.75 -23.73 -15.32
C ARG A 174 15.21 -23.52 -15.66
N GLU A 175 15.66 -24.16 -16.74
CA GLU A 175 17.04 -24.09 -17.17
C GLU A 175 17.29 -22.84 -18.02
N GLY A 176 18.51 -22.32 -17.93
CA GLY A 176 18.97 -21.17 -18.69
C GLY A 176 19.00 -19.89 -17.86
N ASP A 177 18.94 -18.75 -18.56
CA ASP A 177 18.96 -17.43 -17.92
C ASP A 177 17.55 -17.05 -17.43
N LEU A 178 17.22 -17.50 -16.22
CA LEU A 178 15.93 -17.23 -15.59
C LEU A 178 15.67 -15.72 -15.45
N LEU A 179 16.70 -14.95 -15.13
CA LEU A 179 16.57 -13.50 -14.99
C LEU A 179 16.14 -12.87 -16.31
N ALA A 180 16.80 -13.21 -17.43
CA ALA A 180 16.44 -12.74 -18.76
C ALA A 180 14.98 -13.10 -19.12
N TRP A 181 14.55 -14.33 -18.82
CA TRP A 181 13.16 -14.74 -18.99
C TRP A 181 12.20 -13.89 -18.16
N ALA A 182 12.50 -13.68 -16.88
CA ALA A 182 11.69 -12.85 -16.01
C ALA A 182 11.55 -11.42 -16.54
N MET A 183 12.61 -10.85 -17.13
CA MET A 183 12.53 -9.53 -17.76
C MET A 183 11.51 -9.51 -18.92
N GLN A 184 11.51 -10.55 -19.76
CA GLN A 184 10.58 -10.64 -20.89
C GLN A 184 9.14 -10.81 -20.41
N VAL A 185 8.92 -11.66 -19.42
CA VAL A 185 7.61 -11.87 -18.79
C VAL A 185 7.09 -10.55 -18.21
N MET A 186 7.89 -9.86 -17.42
CA MET A 186 7.49 -8.58 -16.80
C MET A 186 7.26 -7.50 -17.85
N THR A 187 8.12 -7.40 -18.87
CA THR A 187 7.94 -6.43 -19.97
C THR A 187 6.60 -6.62 -20.69
N LEU A 188 6.16 -7.87 -20.89
CA LEU A 188 4.93 -8.17 -21.62
C LEU A 188 3.66 -8.08 -20.74
N HIS A 189 3.75 -8.51 -19.48
CA HIS A 189 2.59 -8.73 -18.61
C HIS A 189 2.42 -7.70 -17.49
N ALA A 190 3.48 -7.03 -17.00
CA ALA A 190 3.36 -6.06 -15.91
C ALA A 190 2.41 -4.88 -16.20
N PRO A 191 2.33 -4.34 -17.44
CA PRO A 191 1.37 -3.28 -17.75
C PRO A 191 -0.11 -3.73 -17.72
N ARG A 192 -0.36 -5.04 -17.67
CA ARG A 192 -1.71 -5.61 -17.76
C ARG A 192 -2.32 -5.74 -16.36
N LYS A 193 -3.63 -5.52 -16.25
CA LYS A 193 -4.38 -5.65 -14.98
C LYS A 193 -4.79 -7.10 -14.65
N SER A 194 -4.33 -8.08 -15.42
CA SER A 194 -4.57 -9.50 -15.18
C SER A 194 -3.74 -10.05 -14.02
N ILE A 195 -4.16 -11.19 -13.49
CA ILE A 195 -3.35 -12.00 -12.57
C ILE A 195 -2.40 -12.84 -13.43
N LEU A 196 -1.10 -12.75 -13.17
CA LEU A 196 -0.10 -13.57 -13.83
C LEU A 196 0.02 -14.92 -13.11
N GLU A 197 -0.09 -16.01 -13.85
CA GLU A 197 0.17 -17.37 -13.38
C GLU A 197 1.37 -17.95 -14.13
N VAL A 198 2.34 -18.46 -13.38
CA VAL A 198 3.52 -19.11 -13.97
C VAL A 198 3.32 -20.63 -13.98
N GLU A 199 3.72 -21.25 -15.07
CA GLU A 199 3.86 -22.70 -15.23
C GLU A 199 5.31 -22.97 -15.67
N PHE A 200 6.01 -23.85 -14.95
CA PHE A 200 7.33 -24.29 -15.39
C PHE A 200 7.21 -25.28 -16.54
N GLN A 201 8.04 -25.11 -17.58
CA GLN A 201 8.00 -25.97 -18.75
C GLN A 201 8.32 -27.42 -18.37
N GLY A 202 7.43 -28.34 -18.77
CA GLY A 202 7.61 -29.77 -18.51
C GLY A 202 7.16 -30.25 -17.12
N GLU A 203 6.58 -29.37 -16.29
CA GLU A 203 6.14 -29.72 -14.94
C GLU A 203 4.61 -29.73 -14.79
N GLU A 204 4.12 -30.71 -14.02
CA GLU A 204 2.72 -30.78 -13.61
C GLU A 204 2.51 -29.88 -12.39
N GLY A 205 2.42 -28.58 -12.60
CA GLY A 205 2.22 -27.62 -11.52
C GLY A 205 1.68 -26.30 -12.04
N THR A 206 0.56 -25.83 -11.49
CA THR A 206 -0.03 -24.55 -11.91
C THR A 206 -0.66 -23.79 -10.76
N GLY A 207 -0.77 -22.46 -10.89
CA GLY A 207 -1.40 -21.59 -9.90
C GLY A 207 -0.39 -20.92 -8.97
N LEU A 208 -0.80 -20.68 -7.71
CA LEU A 208 -0.05 -19.85 -6.77
C LEU A 208 1.33 -20.41 -6.40
N GLY A 209 1.45 -21.73 -6.19
CA GLY A 209 2.71 -22.37 -5.77
C GLY A 209 3.87 -22.11 -6.74
N PRO A 210 3.77 -22.56 -8.01
CA PRO A 210 4.79 -22.29 -9.02
C PRO A 210 5.02 -20.81 -9.29
N THR A 211 3.98 -19.97 -9.13
CA THR A 211 4.11 -18.52 -9.26
C THR A 211 4.95 -17.91 -8.14
N LEU A 212 4.73 -18.32 -6.89
CA LEU A 212 5.54 -17.90 -5.74
C LEU A 212 6.98 -18.40 -5.87
N GLU A 213 7.16 -19.63 -6.33
CA GLU A 213 8.48 -20.19 -6.61
C GLU A 213 9.22 -19.37 -7.68
N PHE A 214 8.59 -19.05 -8.80
CA PHE A 214 9.16 -18.18 -9.82
C PHE A 214 9.64 -16.85 -9.23
N TYR A 215 8.81 -16.16 -8.43
CA TYR A 215 9.22 -14.90 -7.79
C TYR A 215 10.36 -15.09 -6.79
N ALA A 216 10.41 -16.21 -6.07
CA ALA A 216 11.51 -16.52 -5.15
C ALA A 216 12.83 -16.73 -5.90
N LEU A 217 12.81 -17.47 -7.02
CA LEU A 217 13.98 -17.69 -7.87
C LEU A 217 14.46 -16.39 -8.53
N VAL A 218 13.53 -15.56 -9.02
CA VAL A 218 13.87 -14.23 -9.54
C VAL A 218 14.46 -13.33 -8.45
N ALA A 219 13.91 -13.37 -7.24
CA ALA A 219 14.46 -12.63 -6.09
C ALA A 219 15.86 -13.14 -5.68
N ALA A 220 16.16 -14.42 -5.88
CA ALA A 220 17.50 -14.97 -5.70
C ALA A 220 18.47 -14.48 -6.79
N GLU A 221 18.06 -14.54 -8.06
CA GLU A 221 18.87 -14.04 -9.18
C GLU A 221 19.17 -12.54 -9.07
N LEU A 222 18.23 -11.73 -8.56
CA LEU A 222 18.47 -10.32 -8.27
C LEU A 222 19.56 -10.09 -7.22
N GLN A 223 19.90 -11.08 -6.39
CA GLN A 223 20.97 -10.98 -5.39
C GLN A 223 22.36 -11.24 -5.96
N ARG A 224 22.48 -11.60 -7.24
CA ARG A 224 23.77 -11.87 -7.86
C ARG A 224 24.71 -10.66 -7.77
N LYS A 225 25.96 -10.94 -7.39
CA LYS A 225 26.99 -9.91 -7.17
C LYS A 225 27.36 -9.18 -8.47
N ASP A 226 27.35 -9.88 -9.60
CA ASP A 226 27.70 -9.33 -10.91
C ASP A 226 26.70 -8.30 -11.44
N LEU A 227 25.46 -8.29 -10.93
CA LEU A 227 24.46 -7.28 -11.29
C LEU A 227 24.76 -5.91 -10.66
N GLY A 228 25.56 -5.87 -9.58
CA GLY A 228 25.90 -4.62 -8.88
C GLY A 228 24.70 -3.88 -8.28
N LEU A 229 23.61 -4.60 -7.96
CA LEU A 229 22.38 -4.01 -7.42
C LEU A 229 22.45 -3.66 -5.95
N TRP A 230 23.34 -4.33 -5.20
CA TRP A 230 23.40 -4.26 -3.75
C TRP A 230 24.80 -3.86 -3.29
N ILE A 231 24.89 -3.10 -2.19
CA ILE A 231 26.17 -2.73 -1.61
C ILE A 231 26.91 -4.00 -1.21
N CYS A 232 28.11 -4.21 -1.76
CA CYS A 232 28.96 -5.34 -1.43
C CYS A 232 30.20 -4.83 -0.69
N ASP A 233 30.41 -5.26 0.55
CA ASP A 233 31.70 -5.08 1.22
C ASP A 233 32.58 -6.19 0.67
N ASP A 234 33.58 -5.84 -0.12
CA ASP A 234 34.49 -6.80 -0.75
C ASP A 234 35.44 -7.39 0.30
N GLU A 235 34.95 -8.32 1.13
CA GLU A 235 35.82 -9.16 1.98
C GLU A 235 35.02 -10.31 2.62
N MET A 236 34.77 -11.39 1.87
CA MET A 236 34.54 -12.70 2.48
C MET A 236 35.29 -13.80 1.68
N PRO A 237 36.62 -13.85 1.77
CA PRO A 237 37.35 -15.06 1.42
C PRO A 237 36.97 -16.15 2.43
N GLY A 238 36.07 -17.07 2.05
CA GLY A 238 35.62 -18.18 2.91
C GLY A 238 34.11 -18.33 3.12
N GLY A 239 33.27 -17.69 2.30
CA GLY A 239 31.81 -17.89 2.37
C GLY A 239 31.42 -19.37 2.16
N THR A 240 30.30 -19.80 2.72
CA THR A 240 29.72 -21.13 2.46
C THR A 240 28.98 -21.12 1.11
N PRO A 241 28.97 -22.22 0.34
CA PRO A 241 28.06 -22.38 -0.78
C PRO A 241 26.61 -22.17 -0.30
N VAL A 242 25.77 -21.56 -1.15
CA VAL A 242 24.34 -21.36 -0.83
C VAL A 242 23.47 -21.76 -1.98
N ASP A 243 22.36 -22.39 -1.62
CA ASP A 243 21.28 -22.76 -2.51
C ASP A 243 20.06 -21.90 -2.17
N LEU A 244 19.60 -21.12 -3.15
CA LEU A 244 18.39 -20.29 -3.07
C LEU A 244 17.28 -20.83 -4.00
N GLY A 245 17.35 -22.10 -4.40
CA GLY A 245 16.35 -22.77 -5.23
C GLY A 245 16.84 -23.21 -6.61
N GLU A 246 18.03 -22.77 -7.04
CA GLU A 246 18.67 -23.19 -8.30
C GLU A 246 19.87 -24.14 -8.08
N GLY A 247 19.99 -24.72 -6.88
CA GLY A 247 21.13 -25.54 -6.50
C GLY A 247 22.27 -24.74 -5.88
N MET A 248 23.29 -25.46 -5.41
CA MET A 248 24.45 -24.89 -4.74
C MET A 248 25.25 -23.95 -5.66
N LYS A 249 25.26 -22.66 -5.33
CA LYS A 249 26.12 -21.66 -5.98
C LYS A 249 27.41 -21.44 -5.16
N PRO A 250 28.55 -21.13 -5.82
CA PRO A 250 29.80 -20.92 -5.14
C PRO A 250 29.78 -19.68 -4.24
N PRO A 251 30.68 -19.61 -3.23
CA PRO A 251 30.85 -18.42 -2.41
C PRO A 251 31.12 -17.18 -3.27
N GLY A 252 30.43 -16.08 -2.98
CA GLY A 252 30.56 -14.83 -3.73
C GLY A 252 29.63 -14.69 -4.95
N TYR A 253 28.85 -15.71 -5.31
CA TYR A 253 27.84 -15.59 -6.38
C TYR A 253 26.72 -14.62 -5.99
N TYR A 254 26.18 -14.74 -4.77
CA TYR A 254 25.16 -13.83 -4.22
C TYR A 254 25.76 -12.83 -3.22
N VAL A 255 25.24 -11.61 -3.19
CA VAL A 255 25.52 -10.63 -2.14
C VAL A 255 24.85 -11.08 -0.84
N ARG A 256 25.61 -11.15 0.25
CA ARG A 256 25.09 -11.51 1.57
C ARG A 256 25.63 -10.56 2.64
N ARG A 257 24.72 -10.06 3.47
CA ARG A 257 25.03 -9.23 4.63
C ARG A 257 24.18 -9.66 5.83
N PRO A 258 24.74 -9.67 7.05
CA PRO A 258 23.98 -10.00 8.27
C PRO A 258 22.76 -9.09 8.48
N ASN A 259 22.86 -7.82 8.06
CA ASN A 259 21.86 -6.80 8.31
C ASN A 259 20.89 -6.60 7.14
N GLY A 260 20.87 -7.52 6.17
CA GLY A 260 20.02 -7.43 4.98
C GLY A 260 20.68 -6.73 3.79
N LEU A 261 19.95 -6.68 2.68
CA LEU A 261 20.42 -6.14 1.41
C LEU A 261 20.11 -4.65 1.32
N PHE A 262 21.10 -3.87 0.94
CA PHE A 262 20.98 -2.42 0.76
C PHE A 262 21.27 -2.08 -0.70
N PRO A 263 20.45 -1.24 -1.36
CA PRO A 263 20.68 -0.86 -2.75
C PRO A 263 22.06 -0.21 -2.94
N ALA A 264 22.81 -0.67 -3.94
CA ALA A 264 24.04 -0.02 -4.33
C ALA A 264 23.75 1.36 -4.97
N PRO A 265 24.63 2.36 -4.79
CA PRO A 265 24.56 3.56 -5.58
C PRO A 265 24.63 3.21 -7.08
N LEU A 266 23.77 3.84 -7.87
CA LEU A 266 23.63 3.54 -9.29
C LEU A 266 24.98 3.71 -10.01
N PRO A 267 25.52 2.66 -10.65
CA PRO A 267 26.74 2.79 -11.42
C PRO A 267 26.49 3.74 -12.60
N GLN A 268 27.36 4.73 -12.78
CA GLN A 268 27.21 5.77 -13.83
C GLN A 268 27.29 5.22 -15.26
N VAL A 269 27.72 3.96 -15.42
CA VAL A 269 27.91 3.26 -16.70
C VAL A 269 27.55 1.79 -16.52
N ASN A 270 26.27 1.46 -16.60
CA ASN A 270 25.88 0.06 -16.71
C ASN A 270 24.65 -0.13 -17.61
N PHE A 271 24.71 -1.13 -18.48
CA PHE A 271 23.71 -1.44 -19.52
C PHE A 271 22.33 -1.82 -18.92
N PHE A 272 22.31 -2.19 -17.64
CA PHE A 272 21.13 -2.58 -16.86
C PHE A 272 20.35 -1.39 -16.25
N PHE A 273 20.75 -0.14 -16.51
CA PHE A 273 20.09 1.05 -15.94
C PHE A 273 18.63 1.27 -16.41
N PRO A 274 18.29 1.17 -17.72
CA PRO A 274 16.89 1.24 -18.17
C PRO A 274 16.03 0.06 -17.68
N PHE A 275 16.67 -0.95 -17.09
CA PHE A 275 16.11 -2.26 -16.77
C PHE A 275 15.51 -2.31 -15.35
N LEU A 276 16.12 -1.67 -14.34
CA LEU A 276 15.57 -1.63 -12.98
C LEU A 276 14.24 -0.88 -12.89
N LEU A 277 14.04 0.16 -13.70
CA LEU A 277 12.80 0.94 -13.75
C LEU A 277 11.60 0.18 -14.34
N LYS A 278 11.81 -1.01 -14.92
CA LYS A 278 10.71 -1.83 -15.49
C LYS A 278 10.31 -3.02 -14.63
N LEU A 279 11.11 -3.36 -13.62
CA LEU A 279 10.79 -4.44 -12.68
C LEU A 279 9.90 -3.98 -11.52
N PHE A 280 9.86 -2.68 -11.26
CA PHE A 280 9.06 -2.00 -10.22
C PHE A 280 8.12 -0.98 -10.86
#